data_AF-A0AAE4L4K9-F1
#
_entry.id   AF-A0AAE4L4K9-F1
#
_cell.length_a   1.000
_cell.length_b   1.000
_cell.length_c   1.000
_cell.angle_alpha   90.00
_cell.angle_beta   90.00
_cell.angle_gamma   90.00
#
_symmetry.space_group_name_H-M   'P 1'
#
loop_
_entity.id
_entity.type
_entity.pdbx_description
1 polymer ?
#
loop_
_entity_poly.entity_id
_entity_poly.type
_entity_poly.pdbx_seq_one_letter_code
_entity_poly.pdbx_strand_id
1 'polypeptide(L)'
;MNKLGSEFLKQFDNYERPVAFGMTKRILVMIIGMMIVVSFTVSISLLGLSEIFMYLVALIIAPPFIIYGMGFDEAVKEKVIFNLKVQKRGYVTEFMEGDVFKKDDFKNWKKTKEAN
;
A
#
# COMPACT_ATOMS: atom_id res chain seq x y z
N MET A 1 17.56 -25.64 -4.41
CA MET A 1 17.98 -24.26 -4.75
C MET A 1 17.25 -23.83 -6.02
N ASN A 2 16.27 -22.92 -5.90
CA ASN A 2 15.70 -22.04 -6.95
C ASN A 2 14.40 -21.37 -6.46
N LYS A 3 14.46 -20.61 -5.35
CA LYS A 3 13.30 -19.84 -4.86
C LYS A 3 13.46 -18.33 -4.98
N LEU A 4 14.68 -17.83 -5.23
CA LEU A 4 14.93 -16.40 -5.36
C LEU A 4 14.16 -15.77 -6.53
N GLY A 5 14.17 -16.38 -7.72
CA GLY A 5 13.41 -15.88 -8.89
C GLY A 5 11.88 -16.07 -8.78
N SER A 6 11.42 -17.03 -7.98
CA SER A 6 9.99 -17.30 -7.76
C SER A 6 9.33 -16.29 -6.81
N GLU A 7 10.11 -15.68 -5.90
CA GLU A 7 9.60 -14.66 -4.97
C GLU A 7 9.35 -13.32 -5.69
N PHE A 8 10.09 -13.02 -6.77
CA PHE A 8 9.85 -11.83 -7.61
C PHE A 8 8.70 -11.99 -8.60
N LEU A 9 8.39 -13.23 -9.00
CA LEU A 9 7.25 -13.59 -9.84
C LEU A 9 5.98 -13.91 -9.04
N LYS A 10 6.03 -13.78 -7.71
CA LYS A 10 4.82 -13.67 -6.91
C LYS A 10 4.14 -12.40 -7.41
N GLN A 11 3.20 -12.57 -8.34
CA GLN A 11 2.33 -11.50 -8.79
C GLN A 11 1.89 -10.75 -7.54
N PHE A 12 1.92 -9.43 -7.61
CA PHE A 12 1.29 -8.57 -6.62
C PHE A 12 -0.20 -8.94 -6.58
N ASP A 13 -0.55 -10.05 -5.91
CA ASP A 13 -1.90 -10.60 -5.85
C ASP A 13 -2.84 -9.62 -5.13
N ASN A 14 -2.25 -8.69 -4.37
CA ASN A 14 -2.94 -7.60 -3.71
C ASN A 14 -3.06 -6.32 -4.55
N TYR A 15 -2.65 -6.31 -5.83
CA TYR A 15 -2.86 -5.14 -6.68
C TYR A 15 -4.30 -5.15 -7.21
N GLU A 16 -5.11 -4.16 -6.80
CA GLU A 16 -6.48 -4.04 -7.30
C GLU A 16 -6.49 -3.85 -8.80
N ARG A 17 -6.99 -4.86 -9.52
CA ARG A 17 -7.09 -4.81 -10.97
C ARG A 17 -8.11 -3.74 -11.39
N PRO A 18 -7.79 -2.88 -12.37
CA PRO A 18 -8.76 -1.96 -12.92
C PRO A 18 -9.89 -2.74 -13.58
N VAL A 19 -11.13 -2.33 -13.34
CA VAL A 19 -12.33 -3.05 -13.83
C VAL A 19 -12.96 -2.35 -15.02
N ALA A 20 -13.11 -1.02 -14.96
CA ALA A 20 -13.73 -0.24 -16.03
C ALA A 20 -13.02 1.11 -16.16
N PHE A 21 -12.72 1.52 -17.39
CA PHE A 21 -12.07 2.82 -17.70
C PHE A 21 -10.76 3.08 -16.93
N GLY A 22 -10.02 2.04 -16.55
CA GLY A 22 -8.81 2.17 -15.74
C GLY A 22 -9.06 2.43 -14.24
N MET A 23 -10.32 2.45 -13.78
CA MET A 23 -10.68 2.61 -12.38
C MET A 23 -10.78 1.28 -11.64
N THR A 24 -10.36 1.26 -10.38
CA THR A 24 -10.55 0.10 -9.47
C THR A 24 -12.01 0.00 -9.00
N LYS A 25 -12.40 -1.18 -8.50
CA LYS A 25 -13.76 -1.39 -7.94
C LYS A 25 -14.09 -0.40 -6.82
N ARG A 26 -13.09 -0.06 -5.99
CA ARG A 26 -13.27 0.87 -4.86
C ARG A 26 -13.66 2.26 -5.33
N ILE A 27 -12.99 2.77 -6.36
CA ILE A 27 -13.32 4.07 -6.96
C ILE A 27 -14.74 4.05 -7.54
N LEU A 28 -15.13 2.96 -8.21
CA LEU A 28 -16.50 2.83 -8.75
C LEU A 28 -17.56 2.88 -7.64
N VAL A 29 -17.32 2.15 -6.53
CA VAL A 29 -18.22 2.17 -5.36
C VAL A 29 -18.28 3.57 -4.73
N MET A 30 -17.16 4.28 -4.65
CA MET A 30 -17.11 5.65 -4.15
C MET A 30 -17.90 6.62 -5.03
N ILE A 31 -17.77 6.51 -6.36
CA ILE A 31 -18.53 7.34 -7.31
C ILE A 31 -20.02 7.10 -7.14
N ILE A 32 -20.46 5.84 -7.03
CA ILE A 32 -21.87 5.50 -6.79
C ILE A 32 -22.35 6.14 -5.48
N GLY A 33 -21.57 6.03 -4.40
CA GLY A 33 -21.87 6.69 -3.13
C GLY A 33 -22.01 8.20 -3.24
N MET A 34 -21.10 8.86 -3.96
CA MET A 34 -21.19 10.31 -4.20
C MET A 34 -22.42 10.69 -5.03
N MET A 35 -22.76 9.91 -6.06
CA MET A 35 -23.96 10.15 -6.87
C MET A 35 -25.24 10.06 -6.02
N ILE A 36 -25.28 9.14 -5.06
CA ILE A 36 -26.40 9.05 -4.10
C ILE A 36 -26.48 10.32 -3.25
N VAL A 37 -25.36 10.76 -2.67
CA VAL A 37 -25.32 12.00 -1.86
C VAL A 37 -25.82 13.20 -2.66
N VAL A 38 -25.30 13.39 -3.89
CA VAL A 38 -25.72 14.48 -4.77
C VAL A 38 -27.21 14.40 -5.08
N SER A 39 -27.73 13.21 -5.37
CA SER A 39 -29.15 13.00 -5.66
C SER A 39 -30.05 13.39 -4.48
N PHE A 40 -29.65 13.03 -3.26
CA PHE A 40 -30.37 13.44 -2.05
C PHE A 40 -30.25 14.95 -1.80
N THR A 41 -29.08 15.55 -1.96
CA THR A 41 -28.90 17.00 -1.80
C THR A 41 -29.81 17.78 -2.74
N VAL A 42 -29.86 17.38 -4.02
CA VAL A 42 -30.77 17.99 -5.02
C VAL A 42 -32.23 17.82 -4.60
N SER A 43 -32.62 16.60 -4.17
CA SER A 43 -34.00 16.32 -3.74
C SER A 43 -34.41 17.16 -2.52
N ILE A 44 -33.53 17.31 -1.52
CA ILE A 44 -33.75 18.13 -0.32
C ILE A 44 -33.92 19.60 -0.71
N SER A 45 -33.08 20.10 -1.63
CA SER A 45 -33.17 21.46 -2.15
C SER A 45 -34.47 21.72 -2.89
N LEU A 46 -34.93 20.77 -3.71
CA LEU A 46 -36.21 20.88 -4.44
C LEU A 46 -37.43 20.87 -3.52
N LEU A 47 -37.34 20.17 -2.39
CA LEU A 47 -38.38 20.14 -1.36
C LEU A 47 -38.36 21.38 -0.44
N GLY A 48 -37.39 22.29 -0.58
CA GLY A 48 -37.27 23.48 0.25
C GLY A 48 -36.97 23.18 1.72
N LEU A 49 -36.38 22.01 2.01
CA LEU A 49 -36.01 21.61 3.36
C LEU A 49 -34.79 22.39 3.86
N SER A 50 -34.63 22.44 5.18
CA SER A 50 -33.47 23.08 5.82
C SER A 50 -32.15 22.43 5.39
N GLU A 51 -31.11 23.26 5.26
CA GLU A 51 -29.75 22.83 4.95
C GLU A 51 -29.18 21.82 5.95
N ILE A 52 -29.68 21.81 7.19
CA ILE A 52 -29.27 20.85 8.23
C ILE A 52 -29.41 19.40 7.74
N PHE A 53 -30.44 19.11 6.92
CA PHE A 53 -30.68 17.79 6.36
C PHE A 53 -29.63 17.41 5.30
N MET A 54 -29.13 18.37 4.53
CA MET A 54 -28.07 18.12 3.56
C MET A 54 -26.77 17.71 4.26
N TYR A 55 -26.41 18.41 5.34
CA TYR A 55 -25.23 18.06 6.14
C TYR A 55 -25.37 16.71 6.82
N LEU A 56 -26.56 16.38 7.34
CA LEU A 56 -26.84 15.07 7.94
C LEU A 56 -26.69 13.92 6.93
N VAL A 57 -27.26 14.09 5.73
CA VAL A 57 -27.13 13.10 4.66
C VAL A 57 -25.67 12.92 4.24
N ALA A 58 -24.95 14.03 4.05
CA ALA A 58 -23.54 13.98 3.71
C ALA A 58 -22.72 13.29 4.81
N LEU A 59 -22.96 13.62 6.08
CA LEU A 59 -22.24 13.06 7.23
C LEU A 59 -22.48 11.56 7.41
N ILE A 60 -23.69 11.07 7.16
CA ILE A 60 -24.02 9.66 7.35
C ILE A 60 -23.54 8.83 6.15
N ILE A 61 -23.79 9.32 4.94
CA ILE A 61 -23.58 8.54 3.72
C ILE A 61 -22.15 8.68 3.21
N ALA A 62 -21.56 9.89 3.14
CA ALA A 62 -20.28 10.07 2.47
C ALA A 62 -19.08 9.36 3.14
N PRO A 63 -18.91 9.36 4.48
CA PRO A 63 -17.74 8.76 5.12
C PRO A 63 -17.48 7.29 4.78
N PRO A 64 -18.45 6.35 4.85
CA PRO A 64 -18.17 4.95 4.51
C PRO A 64 -17.72 4.75 3.06
N PHE A 65 -18.27 5.50 2.11
CA PHE A 65 -17.86 5.42 0.71
C PHE A 65 -16.47 6.01 0.47
N ILE A 66 -16.12 7.10 1.16
CA ILE A 66 -14.78 7.73 1.06
C ILE A 66 -13.72 6.82 1.67
N ILE A 67 -13.96 6.29 2.87
CA ILE A 67 -13.02 5.40 3.58
C ILE A 67 -12.72 4.16 2.74
N TYR A 68 -13.77 3.52 2.22
CA TYR A 68 -13.63 2.35 1.34
C TYR A 68 -12.97 2.72 0.01
N GLY A 69 -13.42 3.80 -0.64
CA GLY A 69 -12.94 4.28 -1.93
C GLY A 69 -11.45 4.61 -1.94
N MET A 70 -10.97 5.27 -0.88
CA MET A 70 -9.57 5.64 -0.71
C MET A 70 -8.68 4.47 -0.26
N GLY A 71 -9.27 3.32 0.08
CA GLY A 71 -8.51 2.16 0.54
C GLY A 71 -7.74 2.42 1.83
N PHE A 72 -8.28 3.25 2.73
CA PHE A 72 -7.67 3.54 4.03
C PHE A 72 -7.35 2.25 4.81
N ASP A 73 -8.19 1.23 4.66
CA ASP A 73 -8.00 -0.08 5.26
C ASP A 73 -6.65 -0.72 4.88
N GLU A 74 -6.23 -0.57 3.63
CA GLU A 74 -5.02 -1.19 3.08
C GLU A 74 -3.77 -0.42 3.49
N ALA A 75 -3.83 0.91 3.46
CA ALA A 75 -2.76 1.78 3.93
C ALA A 75 -2.51 1.62 5.44
N VAL A 76 -3.57 1.47 6.25
CA VAL A 76 -3.46 1.23 7.69
C VAL A 76 -2.93 -0.18 7.94
N LYS A 77 -3.46 -1.20 7.24
CA LYS A 77 -2.99 -2.58 7.34
C LYS A 77 -1.50 -2.69 7.03
N GLU A 78 -1.02 -2.04 5.96
CA GLU A 78 0.40 -2.07 5.59
C GLU A 78 1.27 -1.39 6.64
N LYS A 79 0.86 -0.24 7.17
CA LYS A 79 1.56 0.43 8.28
C LYS A 79 1.61 -0.42 9.54
N VAL A 80 0.51 -1.07 9.91
CA VAL A 80 0.43 -1.96 11.08
C VAL A 80 1.33 -3.18 10.88
N ILE A 81 1.24 -3.84 9.73
CA ILE A 81 2.11 -4.99 9.40
C ILE A 81 3.57 -4.56 9.41
N PHE A 82 3.92 -3.42 8.79
CA PHE A 82 5.29 -2.91 8.77
C PHE A 82 5.81 -2.71 10.20
N ASN A 83 5.04 -2.05 11.06
CA ASN A 83 5.44 -1.75 12.43
C ASN A 83 5.58 -3.01 13.29
N LEU A 84 4.66 -3.98 13.13
CA LEU A 84 4.74 -5.29 13.81
C LEU A 84 5.86 -6.18 13.26
N LYS A 85 6.21 -6.02 11.99
CA LYS A 85 7.22 -6.81 11.27
C LYS A 85 8.58 -6.13 11.25
N VAL A 86 8.81 -5.10 12.08
CA VAL A 86 10.14 -4.60 12.45
C VAL A 86 10.88 -5.70 13.22
N GLN A 87 11.25 -6.76 12.51
CA GLN A 87 12.32 -7.64 12.90
C GLN A 87 13.60 -6.94 12.46
N LYS A 88 14.51 -6.68 13.41
CA LYS A 88 15.91 -6.39 13.09
C LYS A 88 16.40 -7.58 12.28
N ARG A 89 16.38 -7.49 10.95
CA ARG A 89 17.09 -8.47 10.12
C ARG A 89 18.56 -8.24 10.40
N GLY A 90 19.12 -9.03 11.30
CA GLY A 90 20.54 -9.31 11.25
C GLY A 90 20.75 -9.90 9.87
N TYR A 91 21.23 -9.09 8.94
CA TYR A 91 21.78 -9.65 7.71
C TYR A 91 22.83 -10.65 8.20
N VAL A 92 22.75 -11.89 7.70
CA VAL A 92 23.89 -12.81 7.82
C VAL A 92 24.95 -12.24 6.89
N THR A 93 25.55 -11.12 7.29
CA THR A 93 26.90 -10.81 6.92
C THR A 93 27.74 -11.84 7.64
N GLU A 94 28.77 -12.36 6.97
CA GLU A 94 29.73 -13.28 7.61
C GLU A 94 30.41 -12.67 8.85
N PHE A 95 30.20 -11.38 9.09
CA PHE A 95 30.66 -10.63 10.26
C PHE A 95 29.61 -10.71 11.37
N MET A 96 29.94 -11.43 12.44
CA MET A 96 29.20 -11.39 13.70
C MET A 96 29.58 -10.11 14.45
N GLU A 97 28.63 -9.57 15.23
CA GLU A 97 28.84 -8.40 16.08
C GLU A 97 29.86 -8.78 17.19
N GLY A 98 31.14 -8.49 16.93
CA GLY A 98 32.27 -8.95 17.74
C GLY A 98 33.56 -9.24 16.94
N ASP A 99 33.48 -9.31 15.60
CA ASP A 99 34.67 -9.55 14.78
C ASP A 99 35.59 -8.32 14.74
N VAL A 100 36.74 -8.44 15.41
CA VAL A 100 37.81 -7.44 15.37
C VAL A 100 38.56 -7.61 14.05
N PHE A 101 38.30 -6.73 13.08
CA PHE A 101 39.04 -6.70 11.81
C PHE A 101 40.55 -6.59 12.07
N LYS A 102 41.32 -7.63 11.72
CA LYS A 102 42.78 -7.52 11.66
C LYS A 102 43.17 -7.00 10.29
N LYS A 103 44.27 -6.23 10.25
CA LYS A 103 44.77 -5.57 9.02
C LYS A 103 45.04 -6.52 7.85
N ASP A 104 45.16 -7.82 8.12
CA ASP A 104 45.42 -8.88 7.14
C ASP A 104 44.17 -9.46 6.46
N ASP A 105 42.96 -9.17 6.96
CA ASP A 105 41.71 -9.73 6.42
C ASP A 105 41.32 -9.14 5.04
N PHE A 106 42.02 -8.10 4.59
CA PHE A 106 41.77 -7.41 3.32
C PHE A 106 42.78 -7.76 2.20
N LYS A 107 43.46 -8.91 2.27
CA LYS A 107 44.37 -9.33 1.19
C LYS A 107 43.60 -9.90 0.00
N ASN A 108 43.46 -9.07 -1.03
CA ASN A 108 42.86 -9.41 -2.32
C ASN A 108 43.66 -10.51 -3.03
N TRP A 109 43.12 -11.73 -3.10
CA TRP A 109 43.76 -12.86 -3.78
C TRP A 109 43.40 -12.87 -5.27
N LYS A 110 43.95 -11.93 -6.04
CA LYS A 110 43.98 -12.04 -7.50
C LYS A 110 45.42 -12.28 -7.96
N LYS A 111 45.74 -13.54 -8.22
CA LYS A 111 46.85 -13.93 -9.10
C LYS A 111 46.32 -14.08 -10.53
N THR A 112 46.14 -12.98 -11.25
CA THR A 112 46.08 -13.00 -12.71
C THR A 112 47.41 -12.48 -13.22
N LYS A 113 48.24 -13.38 -13.77
CA LYS A 113 49.36 -12.99 -14.61
C LYS A 113 48.77 -12.47 -15.92
N GLU A 114 48.95 -11.19 -16.20
CA GLU A 114 48.75 -10.65 -17.54
C GLU A 114 49.80 -11.32 -18.44
N ALA A 115 49.32 -12.01 -19.47
CA ALA A 115 50.16 -12.56 -20.53
C ALA A 115 50.50 -11.40 -21.48
N ASN A 116 51.79 -11.11 -21.61
CA ASN A 116 52.34 -10.27 -22.69
C ASN A 116 52.21 -10.95 -24.04
#